data_AF-A0A0S9PYK4-F1
#
_entry.id   AF-A0A0S9PYK4-F1
#
_cell.length_a   1.000
_cell.length_b   1.000
_cell.length_c   1.000
_cell.angle_alpha   90.00
_cell.angle_beta   90.00
_cell.angle_gamma   90.00
#
_symmetry.space_group_name_H-M   'P 1'
#
loop_
_entity.id
_entity.type
_entity.pdbx_description
1 polymer ?
#
loop_
_entity_poly.entity_id
_entity_poly.type
_entity_poly.pdbx_seq_one_letter_code
_entity_poly.pdbx_strand_id
1 'polypeptide(L)'
;MPRTPAFEQLGGAYFHQDWPYDFETPQDVVEDFFRDEPDAGPELLDQVEQLLAAGLTDDELGQAMQRAGFCLDPTGLGLTNRVWLEDLARLAREQIGQEPTSRG
;
A
#
# COMPACT_ATOMS: atom_id res chain seq x y z
N MET A 1 -18.04 14.25 -3.25
CA MET A 1 -17.02 13.34 -3.79
C MET A 1 -17.08 12.06 -2.98
N PRO A 2 -17.15 10.86 -3.59
CA PRO A 2 -16.98 9.62 -2.83
C PRO A 2 -15.57 9.59 -2.19
N ARG A 3 -15.43 8.90 -1.05
CA ARG A 3 -14.11 8.64 -0.45
C ARG A 3 -13.28 7.79 -1.41
N THR A 4 -12.01 8.14 -1.58
CA THR A 4 -11.05 7.33 -2.35
C THR A 4 -10.77 6.05 -1.57
N PRO A 5 -10.79 4.86 -2.19
CA PRO A 5 -10.47 3.63 -1.49
C PRO A 5 -8.99 3.62 -1.04
N ALA A 6 -8.68 2.83 0.00
CA ALA A 6 -7.40 2.87 0.69
C ALA A 6 -6.20 2.57 -0.23
N PHE A 7 -6.30 1.58 -1.11
CA PHE A 7 -5.22 1.21 -2.04
C PHE A 7 -4.90 2.34 -3.03
N GLU A 8 -5.92 2.98 -3.61
CA GLU A 8 -5.77 4.13 -4.50
C GLU A 8 -5.32 5.39 -3.76
N GLN A 9 -5.72 5.57 -2.50
CA GLN A 9 -5.24 6.66 -1.66
C GLN A 9 -3.74 6.50 -1.37
N LEU A 10 -3.31 5.30 -0.94
CA LEU A 10 -1.91 4.96 -0.72
C LEU A 10 -1.08 5.17 -1.99
N GLY A 11 -1.55 4.64 -3.12
CA GLY A 11 -0.86 4.78 -4.40
C GLY A 11 -0.73 6.23 -4.87
N GLY A 12 -1.86 6.94 -4.94
CA GLY A 12 -1.91 8.27 -5.54
C GLY A 12 -1.42 9.41 -4.64
N ALA A 13 -1.55 9.29 -3.31
CA ALA A 13 -1.22 10.36 -2.37
C ALA A 13 0.11 10.17 -1.64
N TYR A 14 0.58 8.93 -1.46
CA TYR A 14 1.79 8.63 -0.69
C TYR A 14 2.91 8.08 -1.55
N PHE A 15 2.62 7.14 -2.47
CA PHE A 15 3.59 6.65 -3.45
C PHE A 15 3.62 7.51 -4.73
N HIS A 16 3.55 8.83 -4.60
CA HIS A 16 3.68 9.77 -5.73
C HIS A 16 5.12 9.79 -6.29
N GLN A 17 5.33 10.35 -7.48
CA GLN A 17 6.63 10.36 -8.19
C GLN A 17 7.84 10.84 -7.37
N ASP A 18 7.60 11.67 -6.37
CA ASP A 18 8.62 12.35 -5.54
C ASP A 18 8.76 11.71 -4.16
N TRP A 19 8.03 10.62 -3.86
CA TRP A 19 8.10 9.91 -2.57
C TRP A 19 9.54 9.60 -2.10
N PRO A 20 10.53 9.28 -2.97
CA PRO A 20 11.90 9.02 -2.52
C PRO A 20 12.64 10.24 -1.96
N TYR A 21 12.10 11.46 -2.14
CA TYR A 21 12.63 12.67 -1.52
C TYR A 21 12.11 12.89 -0.10
N ASP A 22 10.92 12.37 0.19
CA ASP A 22 10.23 12.56 1.47
C ASP A 22 10.47 11.39 2.43
N PHE A 23 10.75 10.20 1.89
CA PHE A 23 10.87 8.95 2.65
C PHE A 23 12.12 8.16 2.25
N GLU A 24 12.73 7.48 3.23
CA GLU A 24 13.95 6.69 3.02
C GLU A 24 13.63 5.30 2.44
N THR A 25 12.49 4.73 2.85
CA THR A 25 12.04 3.40 2.44
C THR A 25 10.55 3.37 2.07
N PRO A 26 10.11 2.41 1.24
CA PRO A 26 8.68 2.19 0.99
C PRO A 26 7.88 1.88 2.26
N GLN A 27 8.52 1.28 3.27
CA GLN A 27 7.89 1.01 4.56
C GLN A 27 7.55 2.31 5.29
N ASP A 28 8.44 3.31 5.28
CA ASP A 28 8.19 4.62 5.90
C ASP A 28 6.95 5.31 5.30
N VAL A 29 6.75 5.15 3.98
CA VAL A 29 5.57 5.67 3.26
C VAL A 29 4.28 5.02 3.78
N VAL A 30 4.29 3.69 3.98
CA VAL A 30 3.13 2.94 4.49
C VAL A 30 2.86 3.27 5.96
N GLU A 31 3.90 3.45 6.77
CA GLU A 31 3.78 3.86 8.16
C GLU A 31 3.17 5.27 8.29
N ASP A 32 3.57 6.20 7.42
CA ASP A 32 2.99 7.55 7.39
C ASP A 32 1.52 7.53 6.94
N PHE A 33 1.19 6.71 5.94
CA PHE A 33 -0.20 6.46 5.54
C PHE A 33 -1.06 5.98 6.72
N PHE A 34 -0.62 5.00 7.50
CA PHE A 34 -1.39 4.51 8.65
C PHE A 34 -1.40 5.47 9.83
N ARG A 35 -0.43 6.38 9.93
CA ARG A 35 -0.46 7.44 10.94
C ARG A 35 -1.61 8.43 10.67
N ASP A 36 -1.82 8.76 9.41
CA ASP A 36 -2.86 9.69 8.98
C ASP A 36 -4.23 9.02 8.81
N GLU A 37 -4.24 7.75 8.38
CA GLU A 37 -5.43 6.95 8.09
C GLU A 37 -5.42 5.62 8.88
N PRO A 38 -5.46 5.64 10.23
CA PRO A 38 -5.28 4.43 11.05
C PRO A 38 -6.36 3.38 10.84
N ASP A 39 -7.56 3.80 10.43
CA ASP A 39 -8.71 2.93 10.16
C ASP A 39 -8.69 2.30 8.76
N ALA A 40 -7.72 2.65 7.90
CA ALA A 40 -7.63 2.14 6.53
C ALA A 40 -7.09 0.70 6.44
N GLY A 41 -6.53 0.15 7.52
CA GLY A 41 -5.93 -1.19 7.56
C GLY A 41 -6.82 -2.30 7.00
N PRO A 42 -8.07 -2.49 7.50
CA PRO A 42 -8.98 -3.53 7.02
C PRO A 42 -9.33 -3.41 5.53
N GLU A 43 -9.57 -2.19 5.06
CA GLU A 43 -9.91 -1.93 3.66
C GLU A 43 -8.71 -2.19 2.74
N LEU A 44 -7.54 -1.67 3.10
CA LEU A 44 -6.31 -1.89 2.35
C LEU A 44 -5.99 -3.39 2.26
N LEU A 45 -6.12 -4.12 3.38
CA LEU A 45 -5.88 -5.56 3.41
C LEU A 45 -6.82 -6.31 2.45
N ASP A 46 -8.12 -6.04 2.51
CA ASP A 46 -9.11 -6.69 1.65
C ASP A 46 -8.82 -6.43 0.15
N GLN A 47 -8.52 -5.17 -0.21
CA GLN A 47 -8.19 -4.81 -1.58
C GLN A 47 -6.92 -5.53 -2.08
N VAL A 48 -5.88 -5.59 -1.26
CA VAL A 48 -4.61 -6.25 -1.62
C VAL A 48 -4.78 -7.77 -1.71
N GLU A 49 -5.52 -8.39 -0.78
CA GLU A 49 -5.82 -9.83 -0.83
C GLU A 49 -6.65 -10.20 -2.06
N GLN A 50 -7.64 -9.39 -2.43
CA GLN A 50 -8.42 -9.59 -3.66
C GLN A 50 -7.53 -9.53 -4.90
N LEU A 51 -6.60 -8.58 -4.96
CA LEU A 51 -5.66 -8.44 -6.06
C LEU A 51 -4.71 -9.64 -6.16
N LEU A 52 -4.19 -10.11 -5.02
CA LEU A 52 -3.32 -11.30 -4.94
C LEU A 52 -4.06 -12.58 -5.31
N ALA A 53 -5.34 -12.70 -4.96
CA ALA A 53 -6.19 -13.86 -5.22
C ALA A 53 -6.76 -13.90 -6.66
N ALA A 54 -6.70 -12.81 -7.41
CA ALA A 54 -7.23 -12.70 -8.76
C ALA A 54 -6.46 -13.53 -9.82
N GLY A 55 -5.37 -14.22 -9.44
CA GLY A 55 -4.60 -15.05 -10.35
C GLY A 55 -3.78 -14.28 -11.38
N LEU A 56 -3.51 -13.00 -11.12
CA LEU A 56 -2.75 -12.11 -11.98
C LEU A 56 -1.25 -12.48 -11.99
N THR A 57 -0.64 -12.30 -13.15
CA THR A 57 0.82 -12.34 -13.33
C THR A 57 1.48 -11.14 -12.65
N ASP A 58 2.81 -11.20 -12.44
CA ASP A 58 3.52 -10.10 -11.78
C ASP A 58 3.42 -8.77 -12.55
N ASP A 59 3.47 -8.83 -13.89
CA ASP A 59 3.30 -7.66 -14.76
C ASP A 59 1.88 -7.06 -14.65
N GLU A 60 0.85 -7.90 -14.54
CA GLU A 60 -0.53 -7.45 -14.37
C GLU A 60 -0.76 -6.82 -12.99
N LEU A 61 -0.08 -7.33 -11.95
CA LEU A 61 -0.07 -6.71 -10.62
C LEU A 61 0.60 -5.32 -10.67
N GLY A 62 1.74 -5.20 -11.36
CA GLY A 62 2.40 -3.91 -11.58
C GLY A 62 1.50 -2.91 -12.32
N GLN A 63 0.76 -3.36 -13.33
CA GLN A 63 -0.24 -2.51 -14.00
C GLN A 63 -1.39 -2.09 -13.08
N ALA A 64 -1.84 -2.97 -12.18
CA ALA A 64 -2.88 -2.63 -11.21
C ALA A 64 -2.38 -1.56 -10.21
N MET A 65 -1.14 -1.70 -9.72
CA MET A 65 -0.49 -0.70 -8.88
C MET A 65 -0.39 0.66 -9.60
N GLN A 66 0.07 0.69 -10.85
CA GLN A 66 0.15 1.94 -11.63
C GLN A 66 -1.23 2.59 -11.82
N ARG A 67 -2.29 1.79 -12.07
CA ARG A 67 -3.67 2.31 -12.17
C ARG A 67 -4.17 2.89 -10.84
N ALA A 68 -3.71 2.36 -9.72
CA ALA A 68 -3.99 2.89 -8.38
C ALA A 68 -3.09 4.10 -8.01
N GLY A 69 -2.16 4.49 -8.88
CA GLY A 69 -1.34 5.69 -8.74
C GLY A 69 0.07 5.47 -8.19
N PHE A 70 0.46 4.23 -7.87
CA PHE A 70 1.79 3.93 -7.36
C PHE A 70 2.87 4.29 -8.38
N CYS A 71 3.82 5.14 -7.97
CA CYS A 71 5.07 5.40 -8.68
C CYS A 71 6.24 4.55 -8.14
N LEU A 72 5.99 3.70 -7.14
CA LEU A 72 6.95 2.69 -6.69
C LEU A 72 7.14 1.61 -7.76
N ASP A 73 8.40 1.30 -8.07
CA ASP A 73 8.80 0.12 -8.85
C ASP A 73 9.51 -0.88 -7.92
N PRO A 74 8.81 -1.95 -7.48
CA PRO A 74 9.41 -2.99 -6.64
C PRO A 74 10.61 -3.69 -7.28
N THR A 75 10.69 -3.74 -8.62
CA THR A 75 11.79 -4.42 -9.32
C THR A 75 13.12 -3.70 -9.16
N GLY A 76 13.09 -2.37 -9.02
CA GLY A 76 14.26 -1.57 -8.65
C GLY A 76 14.84 -1.89 -7.27
N LEU A 77 14.03 -2.52 -6.40
CA LEU A 77 14.42 -2.99 -5.07
C LEU A 77 14.79 -4.48 -5.05
N GLY A 78 14.83 -5.14 -6.22
CA GLY A 78 15.07 -6.58 -6.33
C GLY A 78 13.88 -7.45 -5.90
N LEU A 79 12.68 -6.86 -5.81
CA LEU A 79 11.43 -7.55 -5.47
C LEU A 79 10.56 -7.71 -6.71
N THR A 80 9.58 -8.62 -6.65
CA THR A 80 8.49 -8.67 -7.62
C THR A 80 7.30 -7.87 -7.11
N ASN A 81 6.38 -7.48 -7.99
CA ASN A 81 5.16 -6.77 -7.58
C ASN A 81 4.33 -7.60 -6.60
N ARG A 82 4.25 -8.91 -6.81
CA ARG A 82 3.62 -9.86 -5.89
C ARG A 82 4.24 -9.83 -4.51
N VAL A 83 5.57 -9.94 -4.42
CA VAL A 83 6.27 -9.93 -3.13
C VAL A 83 6.03 -8.62 -2.39
N TRP A 84 6.02 -7.48 -3.10
CA TRP A 84 5.67 -6.20 -2.50
C TRP A 84 4.22 -6.15 -1.97
N LEU A 85 3.25 -6.63 -2.75
CA LEU A 85 1.85 -6.66 -2.33
C LEU A 85 1.63 -7.62 -1.14
N GLU A 86 2.36 -8.74 -1.08
CA GLU A 86 2.35 -9.64 0.07
C GLU A 86 2.90 -8.94 1.33
N ASP A 87 3.97 -8.15 1.20
CA ASP A 87 4.51 -7.34 2.29
C ASP A 87 3.51 -6.25 2.73
N LEU A 88 2.85 -5.59 1.78
CA LEU A 88 1.81 -4.61 2.08
C LEU A 88 0.63 -5.23 2.83
N ALA A 89 0.20 -6.43 2.46
CA ALA A 89 -0.82 -7.18 3.19
C ALA A 89 -0.35 -7.56 4.61
N ARG A 90 0.94 -7.86 4.80
CA ARG A 90 1.50 -8.10 6.14
C ARG A 90 1.46 -6.82 6.99
N LEU A 91 1.92 -5.69 6.44
CA LEU A 91 1.89 -4.38 7.12
C LEU A 91 0.45 -3.99 7.51
N ALA A 92 -0.52 -4.20 6.62
CA ALA A 92 -1.93 -3.94 6.93
C ALA A 92 -2.47 -4.83 8.06
N ARG A 93 -2.10 -6.12 8.12
CA ARG A 93 -2.48 -7.01 9.23
C ARG A 93 -1.85 -6.59 10.56
N GLU A 94 -0.59 -6.17 10.52
CA GLU A 94 0.10 -5.65 11.70
C GLU A 94 -0.60 -4.39 12.22
N GLN A 95 -0.95 -3.45 11.33
CA GLN A 95 -1.72 -2.26 11.68
C GLN A 95 -3.08 -2.60 12.32
N ILE A 96 -3.81 -3.57 11.76
CA ILE A 96 -5.11 -4.00 12.33
C ILE A 96 -4.94 -4.58 13.74
N GLY A 97 -3.85 -5.32 13.97
CA GLY A 97 -3.53 -5.90 15.28
C GLY A 97 -3.06 -4.86 16.30
N GLN A 98 -2.59 -3.70 15.84
CA GLN A 98 -2.32 -2.54 16.66
C GLN A 98 -3.64 -1.77 16.86
N GLU A 99 -4.45 -2.17 17.86
CA GLU A 99 -5.63 -1.39 18.27
C GLU A 99 -5.30 0.12 18.31
N PRO A 100 -6.23 1.02 17.94
CA PRO A 100 -5.94 2.44 17.86
C PRO A 100 -5.44 2.90 19.22
N THR A 101 -4.13 3.18 19.30
CA THR A 101 -3.55 3.75 20.51
C THR A 101 -4.33 5.03 20.75
N SER A 102 -5.11 5.00 21.82
CA SER A 102 -5.98 6.09 22.23
C SER A 102 -5.18 7.38 22.21
N ARG A 103 -5.62 8.34 21.40
CA ARG A 103 -5.21 9.73 21.50
C ARG A 103 -5.77 10.24 22.83
N GLY A 104 -5.00 10.08 23.90
CA GLY A 104 -5.23 10.66 25.22
C GLY A 104 -4.77 12.11 25.27
#